data_AF-A0A933PPG4-F1
#
_entry.id   AF-A0A933PPG4-F1
#
_cell.length_a   1.000
_cell.length_b   1.000
_cell.length_c   1.000
_cell.angle_alpha   90.00
_cell.angle_beta   90.00
_cell.angle_gamma   90.00
#
_symmetry.space_group_name_H-M   'P 1'
#
loop_
_entity.id
_entity.type
_entity.pdbx_description
1 polymer ?
#
loop_
_entity_poly.entity_id
_entity_poly.type
_entity_poly.pdbx_seq_one_letter_code
_entity_poly.pdbx_strand_id
1 'polypeptide(L)'
;MALVLWTGGCAMLWDPEAPTPVSPSALLDPTGGVDPAETALAALTKGDYSRAEVSVNQALRRNPRDPYALLAGALLFQNTDRPQKARQLYEDLVALRPNLVTTLGGNQRLIPRSLGEVAEQNLAGLTPSRPLPALRGNQAPAPMTQAPAPMPISPQAAMAAGLPMGMGDGGIAGPLVLNSAADNNAAQRFLILRRLAEEGLITEEEYRTRRSANLGALLPLSATPPPATGLDRPVPAPEQIVDRLRALARAYEGRTISAAEQAAERTIILESLLPAQPRNRAMAIQAPKSLLDAAAAAGRIERLRGFNLITADEQMRERDALEKASQTLAGASPAPSMAGAPTALAGAGSQKASGTTAPAAKGKGAATKGGKGRPAVHLASFKSREQADKDWPGIRAKNPELAKLSMQVSRVDLKGKGTYWRLKAGPLASAKAAADLCKTLKARRQYCDAATMD
;
A
#
# COMPACT_ATOMS: atom_id res chain seq x y z
N MET A 1 -56.84 14.01 37.49
CA MET A 1 -56.72 13.31 36.20
C MET A 1 -55.71 14.09 35.37
N ALA A 2 -54.47 13.60 35.23
CA ALA A 2 -53.39 14.29 34.53
C ALA A 2 -52.82 13.34 33.46
N LEU A 3 -52.89 13.76 32.20
CA LEU A 3 -52.52 12.94 31.05
C LEU A 3 -51.05 13.19 30.70
N VAL A 4 -50.18 12.21 30.90
CA VAL A 4 -48.75 12.32 30.53
C VAL A 4 -48.55 11.65 29.17
N LEU A 5 -48.38 12.47 28.14
CA LEU A 5 -48.00 12.03 26.80
C LEU A 5 -46.50 11.64 26.79
N TRP A 6 -46.20 10.36 26.53
CA TRP A 6 -44.83 9.91 26.27
C TRP A 6 -44.53 10.03 24.77
N THR A 7 -43.62 10.92 24.41
CA THR A 7 -43.05 10.98 23.06
C THR A 7 -41.98 9.90 22.89
N GLY A 8 -42.16 9.01 21.93
CA GLY A 8 -41.22 7.94 21.63
C GLY A 8 -39.93 8.45 20.97
N GLY A 9 -38.90 8.71 21.77
CA GLY A 9 -37.54 8.97 21.28
C GLY A 9 -36.70 7.69 21.25
N CYS A 10 -36.36 7.20 20.06
CA CYS A 10 -35.36 6.12 19.92
C CYS A 10 -33.94 6.67 20.14
N ALA A 11 -33.55 6.83 21.41
CA ALA A 11 -32.16 7.00 21.81
C ALA A 11 -31.51 5.62 22.00
N MET A 12 -30.44 5.36 21.25
CA MET A 12 -29.69 4.10 21.33
C MET A 12 -28.84 4.11 22.61
N LEU A 13 -29.40 3.59 23.71
CA LEU A 13 -28.70 3.41 24.97
C LEU A 13 -27.59 2.35 24.79
N TRP A 14 -26.34 2.80 24.81
CA TRP A 14 -25.17 1.93 24.83
C TRP A 14 -24.94 1.43 26.26
N ASP A 15 -25.38 0.21 26.53
CA ASP A 15 -25.05 -0.52 27.76
C ASP A 15 -23.74 -1.31 27.53
N PRO A 16 -22.63 -0.99 28.23
CA PRO A 16 -21.36 -1.68 28.07
C PRO A 16 -21.30 -3.06 28.76
N GLU A 17 -22.30 -3.43 29.57
CA GLU A 17 -22.37 -4.72 30.28
C GLU A 17 -23.49 -5.64 29.75
N ALA A 18 -24.28 -5.18 28.77
CA ALA A 18 -25.24 -6.04 28.08
C ALA A 18 -24.53 -7.21 27.38
N PRO A 19 -24.99 -8.47 27.55
CA PRO A 19 -24.45 -9.60 26.81
C PRO A 19 -24.61 -9.35 25.31
N THR A 20 -23.56 -9.66 24.55
CA THR A 20 -23.50 -9.40 23.09
C THR A 20 -24.74 -9.93 22.37
N PRO A 21 -25.26 -9.22 21.36
CA PRO A 21 -26.43 -9.66 20.61
C PRO A 21 -26.23 -11.09 20.11
N VAL A 22 -27.17 -11.96 20.47
CA VAL A 22 -27.07 -13.42 20.33
C VAL A 22 -26.81 -13.76 18.85
N SER A 23 -25.65 -14.37 18.54
CA SER A 23 -25.33 -14.82 17.18
C SER A 23 -26.43 -15.73 16.63
N PRO A 24 -26.81 -15.62 15.33
CA PRO A 24 -27.85 -16.48 14.77
C PRO A 24 -27.61 -17.99 14.96
N SER A 25 -26.34 -18.42 15.03
CA SER A 25 -25.96 -19.81 15.28
C SER A 25 -26.14 -20.26 16.74
N ALA A 26 -26.10 -19.35 17.72
CA ALA A 26 -26.31 -19.67 19.13
C ALA A 26 -27.78 -20.03 19.45
N LEU A 27 -28.71 -19.77 18.51
CA LEU A 27 -30.09 -20.28 18.57
C LEU A 27 -30.20 -21.77 18.20
N LEU A 28 -29.13 -22.39 17.69
CA LEU A 28 -29.10 -23.79 17.24
C LEU A 28 -28.33 -24.73 18.18
N ASP A 29 -27.63 -24.21 19.21
CA ASP A 29 -26.81 -25.00 20.12
C ASP A 29 -26.82 -24.42 21.55
N PRO A 30 -27.57 -25.02 22.50
CA PRO A 30 -27.72 -24.48 23.86
C PRO A 30 -26.52 -24.79 24.79
N THR A 31 -25.45 -25.41 24.29
CA THR A 31 -24.36 -25.93 25.13
C THR A 31 -23.30 -24.90 25.54
N GLY A 32 -23.38 -23.66 25.05
CA GLY A 32 -22.52 -22.55 25.49
C GLY A 32 -21.02 -22.67 25.16
N GLY A 33 -20.64 -23.68 24.37
CA GLY A 33 -19.28 -23.83 23.86
C GLY A 33 -18.99 -22.87 22.71
N VAL A 34 -17.73 -22.48 22.54
CA VAL A 34 -17.29 -21.69 21.38
C VAL A 34 -17.41 -22.56 20.12
N ASP A 35 -18.17 -22.10 19.13
CA ASP A 35 -18.40 -22.84 17.89
C ASP A 35 -17.06 -23.07 17.13
N PRO A 36 -16.71 -24.33 16.80
CA PRO A 36 -15.55 -24.63 15.96
C PRO A 36 -15.59 -23.95 14.58
N ALA A 37 -16.75 -23.71 13.97
CA ALA A 37 -16.87 -23.02 12.70
C ALA A 37 -16.55 -21.51 12.81
N GLU A 38 -17.09 -20.84 13.84
CA GLU A 38 -16.72 -19.45 14.16
C GLU A 38 -15.23 -19.34 14.53
N THR A 39 -14.70 -20.29 15.30
CA THR A 39 -13.28 -20.36 15.68
C THR A 39 -12.38 -20.50 14.45
N ALA A 40 -12.77 -21.32 13.48
CA ALA A 40 -12.06 -21.46 12.21
C ALA A 40 -12.04 -20.15 11.42
N LEU A 41 -13.19 -19.49 11.28
CA LEU A 41 -13.29 -18.22 10.56
C LEU A 41 -12.49 -17.10 11.24
N ALA A 42 -12.51 -17.05 12.58
CA ALA A 42 -11.71 -16.11 13.37
C ALA A 42 -10.19 -16.41 13.33
N ALA A 43 -9.78 -17.66 13.10
CA ALA A 43 -8.39 -18.01 12.86
C ALA A 43 -7.95 -17.61 11.44
N LEU A 44 -8.81 -17.80 10.43
CA LEU A 44 -8.55 -17.41 9.04
C LEU A 44 -8.35 -15.90 8.87
N THR A 45 -9.15 -15.06 9.53
CA THR A 45 -8.96 -13.59 9.48
C THR A 45 -7.62 -13.14 10.10
N LYS A 46 -7.08 -13.93 11.04
CA LYS A 46 -5.77 -13.71 11.66
C LYS A 46 -4.60 -14.31 10.86
N GLY A 47 -4.88 -15.08 9.80
CA GLY A 47 -3.86 -15.81 9.02
C GLY A 47 -3.37 -17.10 9.67
N ASP A 48 -3.99 -17.57 10.76
CA ASP A 48 -3.61 -18.80 11.47
C ASP A 48 -4.26 -20.02 10.83
N TYR A 49 -3.67 -20.47 9.71
CA TYR A 49 -4.12 -21.66 8.97
C TYR A 49 -4.01 -22.94 9.80
N SER A 50 -3.06 -23.01 10.73
CA SER A 50 -2.83 -24.20 11.55
C SER A 50 -4.00 -24.44 12.51
N ARG A 51 -4.43 -23.40 13.22
CA ARG A 51 -5.59 -23.43 14.10
C ARG A 51 -6.90 -23.54 13.32
N ALA A 52 -7.00 -22.85 12.19
CA ALA A 52 -8.15 -22.96 11.31
C ALA A 52 -8.37 -24.41 10.84
N GLU A 53 -7.32 -25.15 10.46
CA GLU A 53 -7.44 -26.53 10.00
C GLU A 53 -7.91 -27.49 11.12
N VAL A 54 -7.44 -27.29 12.36
CA VAL A 54 -7.96 -28.06 13.51
C VAL A 54 -9.45 -27.77 13.73
N SER A 55 -9.83 -26.49 13.75
CA SER A 55 -11.21 -26.06 13.98
C SER A 55 -12.18 -26.46 12.86
N VAL A 56 -11.80 -26.37 11.58
CA VAL A 56 -12.58 -26.88 10.44
C VAL A 56 -12.81 -28.38 10.57
N ASN A 57 -11.76 -29.16 10.87
CA ASN A 57 -11.87 -30.61 11.02
C ASN A 57 -12.73 -31.00 12.25
N GLN A 58 -12.82 -30.15 13.27
CA GLN A 58 -13.73 -30.35 14.39
C GLN A 58 -15.18 -30.00 14.00
N ALA A 59 -15.40 -28.88 13.31
CA ALA A 59 -16.71 -28.43 12.84
C ALA A 59 -17.35 -29.44 11.88
N LEU A 60 -16.63 -29.86 10.83
CA LEU A 60 -17.13 -30.81 9.82
C LEU A 60 -17.33 -32.23 10.38
N ARG A 61 -16.62 -32.62 11.46
CA ARG A 61 -16.91 -33.87 12.18
C ARG A 61 -18.16 -33.78 13.04
N ARG A 62 -18.49 -32.60 13.57
CA ARG A 62 -19.72 -32.35 14.34
C ARG A 62 -20.94 -32.26 13.42
N ASN A 63 -20.83 -31.52 12.33
CA ASN A 63 -21.86 -31.39 11.30
C ASN A 63 -21.21 -31.28 9.90
N PRO A 64 -21.21 -32.35 9.11
CA PRO A 64 -20.66 -32.34 7.74
C PRO A 64 -21.38 -31.39 6.77
N ARG A 65 -22.56 -30.88 7.14
CA ARG A 65 -23.40 -29.97 6.32
C ARG A 65 -23.56 -28.59 6.95
N ASP A 66 -22.71 -28.21 7.90
CA ASP A 66 -22.71 -26.84 8.42
C ASP A 66 -22.20 -25.86 7.35
N PRO A 67 -23.02 -24.89 6.89
CA PRO A 67 -22.61 -23.91 5.87
C PRO A 67 -21.40 -23.07 6.27
N TYR A 68 -21.21 -22.77 7.56
CA TYR A 68 -20.07 -21.98 8.04
C TYR A 68 -18.79 -22.82 8.12
N ALA A 69 -18.87 -24.09 8.55
CA ALA A 69 -17.76 -25.04 8.50
C ALA A 69 -17.29 -25.31 7.06
N LEU A 70 -18.22 -25.51 6.12
CA LEU A 70 -17.93 -25.69 4.70
C LEU A 70 -17.24 -24.44 4.12
N LEU A 71 -17.78 -23.24 4.38
CA LEU A 71 -17.15 -21.98 3.96
C LEU A 71 -15.73 -21.83 4.52
N ALA A 72 -15.54 -22.06 5.83
CA ALA A 72 -14.25 -21.93 6.48
C ALA A 72 -13.24 -22.94 5.94
N GLY A 73 -13.65 -24.19 5.69
CA GLY A 73 -12.80 -25.20 5.07
C GLY A 73 -12.45 -24.88 3.61
N ALA A 74 -13.40 -24.37 2.83
CA ALA A 74 -13.16 -23.98 1.45
C ALA A 74 -12.15 -22.82 1.36
N LEU A 75 -12.32 -21.80 2.19
CA LEU A 75 -11.39 -20.68 2.33
C LEU A 75 -10.01 -21.13 2.83
N LEU A 76 -9.94 -22.01 3.83
CA LEU A 76 -8.69 -22.60 4.30
C LEU A 76 -7.91 -23.28 3.16
N PHE A 77 -8.57 -24.12 2.38
CA PHE A 77 -7.93 -24.85 1.29
C PHE A 77 -7.59 -23.95 0.09
N GLN A 78 -8.38 -22.93 -0.21
CA GLN A 78 -8.01 -21.87 -1.16
C GLN A 78 -6.75 -21.11 -0.69
N ASN A 79 -6.64 -20.81 0.61
CA ASN A 79 -5.54 -20.05 1.18
C ASN A 79 -4.22 -20.83 1.33
N THR A 80 -4.30 -22.16 1.32
CA THR A 80 -3.18 -23.11 1.53
C THR A 80 -2.84 -23.91 0.28
N ASP A 81 -3.20 -23.41 -0.90
CA ASP A 81 -2.89 -23.98 -2.22
C ASP A 81 -3.39 -25.44 -2.42
N ARG A 82 -4.58 -25.72 -1.90
CA ARG A 82 -5.27 -27.02 -2.02
C ARG A 82 -6.59 -26.88 -2.81
N PRO A 83 -6.56 -26.38 -4.07
CA PRO A 83 -7.75 -25.92 -4.79
C PRO A 83 -8.79 -27.01 -5.07
N GLN A 84 -8.38 -28.29 -5.21
CA GLN A 84 -9.33 -29.39 -5.41
C GLN A 84 -10.22 -29.63 -4.18
N LYS A 85 -9.66 -29.53 -2.97
CA LYS A 85 -10.44 -29.62 -1.72
C LYS A 85 -11.28 -28.36 -1.49
N ALA A 86 -10.76 -27.19 -1.86
CA ALA A 86 -11.51 -25.94 -1.80
C ALA A 86 -12.75 -25.99 -2.71
N ARG A 87 -12.58 -26.48 -3.95
CA ARG A 87 -13.66 -26.68 -4.92
C ARG A 87 -14.76 -27.57 -4.36
N GLN A 88 -14.42 -28.75 -3.87
CA GLN A 88 -15.40 -29.70 -3.32
C GLN A 88 -16.24 -29.06 -2.21
N LEU A 89 -15.62 -28.37 -1.25
CA LEU A 89 -16.36 -27.74 -0.15
C LEU A 89 -17.22 -26.54 -0.61
N TYR A 90 -16.83 -25.82 -1.66
CA TYR A 90 -17.68 -24.80 -2.27
C TYR A 90 -18.86 -25.42 -3.04
N GLU A 91 -18.65 -26.52 -3.76
CA GLU A 91 -19.71 -27.26 -4.46
C GLU A 91 -20.74 -27.83 -3.45
N ASP A 92 -20.26 -28.42 -2.35
CA ASP A 92 -21.11 -28.88 -1.23
C ASP A 92 -21.90 -27.71 -0.60
N LEU A 93 -21.27 -26.55 -0.40
CA LEU A 93 -21.92 -25.35 0.15
C LEU A 93 -22.99 -24.77 -0.79
N VAL A 94 -22.74 -24.75 -2.10
CA VAL A 94 -23.73 -24.33 -3.11
C VAL A 94 -24.89 -25.33 -3.16
N ALA A 95 -24.62 -26.63 -3.10
CA ALA A 95 -25.65 -27.67 -3.13
C ALA A 95 -26.65 -27.59 -1.96
N LEU A 96 -26.23 -27.07 -0.81
CA LEU A 96 -27.11 -26.84 0.35
C LEU A 96 -28.09 -25.66 0.18
N ARG A 97 -27.84 -24.76 -0.79
CA ARG A 97 -28.57 -23.48 -1.00
C ARG A 97 -28.97 -22.76 0.31
N PRO A 98 -28.00 -22.44 1.19
CA PRO A 98 -28.29 -21.80 2.46
C PRO A 98 -28.85 -20.39 2.28
N ASN A 99 -30.03 -20.12 2.82
CA ASN A 99 -30.61 -18.76 2.95
C ASN A 99 -29.90 -17.91 4.04
N LEU A 100 -28.63 -18.20 4.31
CA LEU A 100 -27.79 -17.51 5.28
C LEU A 100 -27.00 -16.41 4.59
N VAL A 101 -26.89 -15.28 5.27
CA VAL A 101 -26.25 -14.07 4.77
C VAL A 101 -24.98 -13.80 5.57
N THR A 102 -23.88 -13.49 4.89
CA THR A 102 -22.61 -13.12 5.51
C THR A 102 -22.14 -11.74 5.09
N THR A 103 -21.41 -11.07 5.98
CA THR A 103 -20.81 -9.76 5.78
C THR A 103 -19.30 -9.88 5.63
N LEU A 104 -18.86 -10.44 4.50
CA LEU A 104 -17.43 -10.51 4.18
C LEU A 104 -16.89 -9.11 3.81
N GLY A 105 -15.75 -8.76 4.40
CA GLY A 105 -15.14 -7.44 4.27
C GLY A 105 -14.54 -7.15 2.90
N GLY A 106 -15.37 -6.72 1.95
CA GLY A 106 -14.95 -6.19 0.65
C GLY A 106 -15.33 -4.72 0.47
N ASN A 107 -14.33 -3.84 0.31
CA ASN A 107 -14.45 -2.49 -0.23
C ASN A 107 -15.59 -1.60 0.34
N GLN A 108 -15.48 -1.20 1.61
CA GLN A 108 -16.17 -0.05 2.24
C GLN A 108 -17.72 0.02 2.20
N ARG A 109 -18.42 -1.02 1.72
CA ARG A 109 -19.84 -1.24 2.05
C ARG A 109 -20.04 -2.69 2.45
N LEU A 110 -20.58 -2.90 3.65
CA LEU A 110 -21.04 -4.20 4.15
C LEU A 110 -22.33 -4.56 3.39
N ILE A 111 -22.20 -4.96 2.12
CA ILE A 111 -23.31 -5.49 1.34
C ILE A 111 -23.56 -6.92 1.85
N PRO A 112 -24.73 -7.21 2.44
CA PRO A 112 -25.04 -8.56 2.90
C PRO A 112 -25.20 -9.46 1.66
N ARG A 113 -24.42 -10.54 1.57
CA ARG A 113 -24.48 -11.52 0.47
C ARG A 113 -24.81 -12.91 0.98
N SER A 114 -25.48 -13.72 0.17
CA SER A 114 -25.77 -15.10 0.56
C SER A 114 -24.49 -15.94 0.59
N LEU A 115 -24.44 -16.95 1.47
CA LEU A 115 -23.34 -17.91 1.51
C LEU A 115 -23.17 -18.66 0.17
N GLY A 116 -24.27 -18.93 -0.55
CA GLY A 116 -24.25 -19.52 -1.88
C GLY A 116 -23.57 -18.62 -2.92
N GLU A 117 -23.97 -17.34 -3.01
CA GLU A 117 -23.37 -16.35 -3.94
C GLU A 117 -21.86 -16.18 -3.69
N VAL A 118 -21.45 -16.17 -2.41
CA VAL A 118 -20.03 -16.14 -2.02
C VAL A 118 -19.29 -17.39 -2.46
N ALA A 119 -19.92 -18.57 -2.34
CA ALA A 119 -19.34 -19.83 -2.76
C ALA A 119 -19.19 -19.90 -4.30
N GLU A 120 -20.24 -19.54 -5.05
CA GLU A 120 -20.24 -19.46 -6.51
C GLU A 120 -19.17 -18.51 -7.04
N GLN A 121 -19.02 -17.32 -6.45
CA GLN A 121 -18.01 -16.34 -6.86
C GLN A 121 -16.57 -16.86 -6.66
N ASN A 122 -16.30 -17.59 -5.57
CA ASN A 122 -14.98 -18.17 -5.35
C ASN A 122 -14.74 -19.40 -6.24
N LEU A 123 -15.75 -20.27 -6.39
CA LEU A 123 -15.72 -21.45 -7.27
C LEU A 123 -15.36 -21.07 -8.71
N ALA A 124 -15.93 -19.99 -9.24
CA ALA A 124 -15.68 -19.49 -10.60
C ALA A 124 -14.19 -19.17 -10.89
N GLY A 125 -13.40 -18.83 -9.86
CA GLY A 125 -11.97 -18.58 -10.03
C GLY A 125 -11.05 -19.74 -9.66
N LEU A 126 -11.56 -20.83 -9.06
CA LEU A 126 -10.78 -22.05 -8.74
C LEU A 126 -10.54 -22.96 -9.96
N THR A 127 -10.61 -22.42 -11.19
CA THR A 127 -10.39 -23.18 -12.43
C THR A 127 -8.92 -23.64 -12.54
N PRO A 128 -8.65 -24.80 -13.17
CA PRO A 128 -7.36 -25.50 -13.07
C PRO A 128 -6.26 -24.87 -13.95
N SER A 129 -5.86 -23.65 -13.63
CA SER A 129 -4.64 -22.94 -14.07
C SER A 129 -4.37 -21.67 -13.26
N ARG A 130 -5.17 -21.34 -12.24
CA ARG A 130 -5.13 -20.03 -11.58
C ARG A 130 -5.44 -20.11 -10.09
N PRO A 131 -4.46 -19.89 -9.20
CA PRO A 131 -4.76 -19.66 -7.79
C PRO A 131 -5.45 -18.29 -7.64
N LEU A 132 -6.63 -18.28 -7.03
CA LEU A 132 -7.32 -17.05 -6.62
C LEU A 132 -6.61 -16.38 -5.44
N PRO A 133 -6.87 -15.09 -5.18
CA PRO A 133 -6.49 -14.47 -3.92
C PRO A 133 -7.06 -15.28 -2.75
N ALA A 134 -6.16 -15.77 -1.93
CA ALA A 134 -6.50 -16.21 -0.59
C ALA A 134 -7.18 -15.07 0.18
N LEU A 135 -8.14 -15.36 1.08
CA LEU A 135 -8.47 -14.47 2.19
C LEU A 135 -7.29 -14.46 3.18
N ARG A 136 -6.17 -13.87 2.75
CA ARG A 136 -4.90 -13.89 3.49
C ARG A 136 -4.84 -12.76 4.51
N GLY A 137 -5.26 -13.09 5.72
CA GLY A 137 -4.55 -12.60 6.90
C GLY A 137 -3.07 -12.96 6.81
N ASN A 138 -2.21 -12.06 7.29
CA ASN A 138 -0.76 -12.08 7.03
C ASN A 138 -0.05 -13.37 7.50
N GLN A 139 0.69 -14.05 6.60
CA GLN A 139 2.14 -14.36 6.79
C GLN A 139 2.82 -15.08 5.61
N ALA A 140 4.14 -15.24 5.74
CA ALA A 140 5.15 -15.45 4.69
C ALA A 140 5.41 -16.94 4.34
N PRO A 141 6.25 -17.27 3.33
CA PRO A 141 6.40 -18.64 2.84
C PRO A 141 7.42 -19.46 3.64
N ALA A 142 7.22 -20.78 3.67
CA ALA A 142 8.16 -21.79 4.15
C ALA A 142 8.41 -22.84 3.03
N PRO A 143 9.56 -23.53 3.02
CA PRO A 143 10.08 -24.16 1.80
C PRO A 143 9.49 -25.55 1.53
N MET A 144 9.32 -25.89 0.25
CA MET A 144 9.02 -27.26 -0.18
C MET A 144 10.24 -27.89 -0.85
N THR A 145 11.00 -28.64 -0.06
CA THR A 145 11.84 -29.72 -0.58
C THR A 145 10.96 -30.91 -0.93
N GLN A 146 10.77 -31.20 -2.22
CA GLN A 146 10.77 -32.56 -2.79
C GLN A 146 10.52 -32.49 -4.30
N ALA A 147 11.35 -33.19 -5.07
CA ALA A 147 11.17 -33.35 -6.51
C ALA A 147 10.16 -34.47 -6.80
N PRO A 148 9.27 -34.32 -7.79
CA PRO A 148 8.61 -35.44 -8.43
C PRO A 148 9.54 -36.06 -9.50
N ALA A 149 9.65 -37.38 -9.49
CA ALA A 149 10.28 -38.15 -10.57
C ALA A 149 9.42 -38.10 -11.85
N PRO A 150 10.00 -38.30 -13.05
CA PRO A 150 9.29 -38.11 -14.32
C PRO A 150 8.37 -39.29 -14.67
N MET A 151 7.24 -38.99 -15.31
CA MET A 151 6.47 -39.99 -16.09
C MET A 151 6.88 -39.95 -17.57
N PRO A 152 6.75 -41.08 -18.31
CA PRO A 152 7.47 -41.28 -19.56
C PRO A 152 6.87 -40.52 -20.76
N ILE A 153 7.74 -40.03 -21.62
CA ILE A 153 7.40 -39.46 -22.93
C ILE A 153 7.12 -40.61 -23.91
N SER A 154 5.98 -40.56 -24.59
CA SER A 154 5.74 -41.33 -25.82
C SER A 154 5.79 -40.38 -27.02
N PRO A 155 6.68 -40.57 -28.01
CA PRO A 155 6.90 -39.59 -29.07
C PRO A 155 6.26 -39.99 -30.41
N GLN A 156 5.23 -39.29 -30.87
CA GLN A 156 4.98 -39.17 -32.33
C GLN A 156 3.99 -38.06 -32.70
N ALA A 157 4.26 -37.45 -33.87
CA ALA A 157 3.47 -36.45 -34.59
C ALA A 157 3.32 -35.06 -33.90
N ALA A 158 3.52 -33.93 -34.57
CA ALA A 158 3.84 -33.69 -35.99
C ALA A 158 4.78 -32.49 -36.17
N MET A 159 5.57 -32.51 -37.26
CA MET A 159 6.22 -31.30 -37.77
C MET A 159 5.21 -30.45 -38.54
N ALA A 160 5.20 -29.13 -38.32
CA ALA A 160 4.83 -28.15 -39.35
C ALA A 160 5.33 -26.74 -38.97
N ALA A 161 5.79 -26.00 -39.99
CA ALA A 161 5.99 -24.54 -40.02
C ALA A 161 6.89 -23.90 -38.93
N GLY A 162 8.14 -23.61 -39.29
CA GLY A 162 8.91 -22.55 -38.64
C GLY A 162 8.78 -21.22 -39.40
N LEU A 163 8.74 -20.10 -38.67
CA LEU A 163 9.19 -18.74 -39.03
C LEU A 163 8.91 -17.80 -37.82
N PRO A 164 9.55 -16.61 -37.73
CA PRO A 164 10.68 -16.39 -36.83
C PRO A 164 10.32 -15.91 -35.42
N MET A 165 11.29 -16.01 -34.51
CA MET A 165 11.27 -15.44 -33.17
C MET A 165 11.12 -13.91 -33.20
N GLY A 166 9.89 -13.41 -33.02
CA GLY A 166 9.65 -12.03 -32.62
C GLY A 166 9.79 -11.89 -31.10
N MET A 167 10.70 -11.03 -30.63
CA MET A 167 10.77 -10.62 -29.23
C MET A 167 9.55 -9.76 -28.88
N GLY A 168 8.43 -10.40 -28.57
CA GLY A 168 7.31 -9.78 -27.88
C GLY A 168 7.38 -10.13 -26.40
N ASP A 169 7.77 -9.19 -25.55
CA ASP A 169 7.78 -9.35 -24.08
C ASP A 169 6.33 -9.25 -23.55
N GLY A 170 5.52 -10.21 -23.98
CA GLY A 170 4.09 -10.33 -23.70
C GLY A 170 3.87 -11.03 -22.37
N GLY A 171 4.30 -10.40 -21.27
CA GLY A 171 3.97 -10.87 -19.92
C GLY A 171 2.46 -11.04 -19.77
N ILE A 172 2.03 -12.27 -19.45
CA ILE A 172 0.62 -12.67 -19.40
C ILE A 172 -0.12 -11.84 -18.34
N ALA A 173 -0.83 -10.80 -18.78
CA ALA A 173 -1.47 -9.85 -17.89
C ALA A 173 -2.69 -10.48 -17.21
N GLY A 174 -2.52 -10.88 -15.95
CA GLY A 174 -3.65 -11.05 -15.04
C GLY A 174 -4.41 -9.72 -14.83
N PRO A 175 -5.48 -9.67 -14.02
CA PRO A 175 -6.07 -8.40 -13.65
C PRO A 175 -5.06 -7.58 -12.82
N LEU A 176 -4.97 -6.27 -13.07
CA LEU A 176 -4.17 -5.37 -12.25
C LEU A 176 -4.80 -5.26 -10.86
N VAL A 177 -4.19 -5.94 -9.89
CA VAL A 177 -4.58 -5.87 -8.47
C VAL A 177 -3.45 -5.22 -7.68
N LEU A 178 -3.64 -3.94 -7.38
CA LEU A 178 -2.88 -3.13 -6.43
C LEU A 178 -3.51 -3.22 -5.03
N ASN A 179 -2.76 -2.78 -4.02
CA ASN A 179 -3.08 -3.02 -2.61
C ASN A 179 -4.31 -2.26 -2.08
N SER A 180 -4.81 -1.25 -2.81
CA SER A 180 -6.01 -0.50 -2.43
C SER A 180 -6.96 -0.30 -3.61
N ALA A 181 -8.26 -0.21 -3.32
CA ALA A 181 -9.28 0.08 -4.34
C ALA A 181 -9.05 1.44 -5.01
N ALA A 182 -8.52 2.43 -4.27
CA ALA A 182 -8.17 3.74 -4.80
C ALA A 182 -7.01 3.66 -5.82
N ASP A 183 -5.94 2.92 -5.50
CA ASP A 183 -4.83 2.69 -6.44
C ASP A 183 -5.31 1.96 -7.70
N ASN A 184 -6.18 0.96 -7.53
CA ASN A 184 -6.79 0.22 -8.65
C ASN A 184 -7.61 1.14 -9.54
N ASN A 185 -8.51 1.94 -8.97
CA ASN A 185 -9.33 2.90 -9.72
C ASN A 185 -8.47 3.91 -10.48
N ALA A 186 -7.44 4.46 -9.84
CA ALA A 186 -6.49 5.35 -10.48
C ALA A 186 -5.79 4.65 -11.67
N ALA A 187 -5.21 3.48 -11.45
CA ALA A 187 -4.46 2.76 -12.48
C ALA A 187 -5.32 2.25 -13.65
N GLN A 188 -6.58 1.85 -13.40
CA GLN A 188 -7.54 1.52 -14.44
C GLN A 188 -7.81 2.70 -15.37
N ARG A 189 -7.87 3.94 -14.85
CA ARG A 189 -8.01 5.14 -15.71
C ARG A 189 -6.83 5.29 -16.68
N PHE A 190 -5.60 5.00 -16.25
CA PHE A 190 -4.43 5.03 -17.14
C PHE A 190 -4.43 3.89 -18.17
N LEU A 191 -4.90 2.70 -17.81
CA LEU A 191 -5.08 1.60 -18.76
C LEU A 191 -6.11 1.97 -19.85
N ILE A 192 -7.25 2.53 -19.44
CA ILE A 192 -8.28 3.03 -20.38
C ILE A 192 -7.69 4.13 -21.27
N LEU A 193 -6.99 5.12 -20.70
CA LEU A 193 -6.37 6.20 -21.48
C LEU A 193 -5.35 5.66 -22.50
N ARG A 194 -4.55 4.65 -22.14
CA ARG A 194 -3.60 4.01 -23.08
C ARG A 194 -4.34 3.28 -24.20
N ARG A 195 -5.38 2.49 -23.86
CA ARG A 195 -6.22 1.81 -24.85
C ARG A 195 -6.90 2.79 -25.82
N LEU A 196 -7.38 3.93 -25.33
CA LEU A 196 -7.96 4.97 -26.19
C LEU A 196 -6.94 5.54 -27.18
N ALA A 197 -5.66 5.61 -26.82
CA ALA A 197 -4.59 6.04 -27.73
C ALA A 197 -4.20 4.93 -28.72
N GLU A 198 -4.07 3.69 -28.23
CA GLU A 198 -3.82 2.49 -29.04
C GLU A 198 -4.92 2.26 -30.11
N GLU A 199 -6.19 2.55 -29.77
CA GLU A 199 -7.33 2.49 -30.69
C GLU A 199 -7.56 3.78 -31.52
N GLY A 200 -6.71 4.81 -31.38
CA GLY A 200 -6.81 6.08 -32.14
C GLY A 200 -7.99 6.99 -31.78
N LEU A 201 -8.66 6.77 -30.65
CA LEU A 201 -9.80 7.58 -30.16
C LEU A 201 -9.34 8.88 -29.47
N ILE A 202 -8.08 8.94 -29.05
CA ILE A 202 -7.39 10.16 -28.61
C ILE A 202 -6.05 10.30 -29.33
N THR A 203 -5.56 11.55 -29.47
CA THR A 203 -4.23 11.77 -30.04
C THR A 203 -3.13 11.40 -29.05
N GLU A 204 -1.93 11.12 -29.56
CA GLU A 204 -0.74 10.89 -28.74
C GLU A 204 -0.39 12.11 -27.85
N GLU A 205 -0.70 13.32 -28.30
CA GLU A 205 -0.53 14.55 -27.50
C GLU A 205 -1.52 14.63 -26.34
N GLU A 206 -2.80 14.28 -26.57
CA GLU A 206 -3.80 14.19 -25.50
C GLU A 206 -3.43 13.10 -24.48
N TYR A 207 -2.97 11.94 -24.94
CA TYR A 207 -2.46 10.86 -24.10
C TYR A 207 -1.32 11.36 -23.20
N ARG A 208 -0.25 11.93 -23.80
CA ARG A 208 0.93 12.43 -23.06
C ARG A 208 0.58 13.53 -22.07
N THR A 209 -0.30 14.46 -22.46
CA THR A 209 -0.70 15.59 -21.61
C THR A 209 -1.49 15.09 -20.40
N ARG A 210 -2.52 14.26 -20.63
CA ARG A 210 -3.37 13.70 -19.56
C ARG A 210 -2.59 12.76 -18.64
N ARG A 211 -1.68 11.96 -19.19
CA ARG A 211 -0.80 11.07 -18.42
C ARG A 211 0.15 11.87 -17.53
N SER A 212 0.91 12.81 -18.10
CA SER A 212 1.93 13.56 -17.35
C SER A 212 1.30 14.45 -16.27
N ALA A 213 0.17 15.11 -16.54
CA ALA A 213 -0.55 15.94 -15.59
C ALA A 213 -1.05 15.21 -14.34
N ASN A 214 -1.18 13.87 -14.39
CA ASN A 214 -1.73 13.02 -13.33
C ASN A 214 -0.77 11.93 -12.83
N LEU A 215 0.46 11.86 -13.34
CA LEU A 215 1.40 10.75 -13.10
C LEU A 215 1.67 10.48 -11.61
N GLY A 216 1.57 11.50 -10.75
CA GLY A 216 1.64 11.37 -9.29
C GLY A 216 0.58 10.47 -8.64
N ALA A 217 -0.44 10.02 -9.38
CA ALA A 217 -1.35 8.97 -8.92
C ALA A 217 -0.73 7.57 -8.98
N LEU A 218 0.19 7.33 -9.92
CA LEU A 218 0.95 6.08 -10.04
C LEU A 218 2.27 6.14 -9.26
N LEU A 219 2.91 7.32 -9.29
CA LEU A 219 4.25 7.58 -8.78
C LEU A 219 4.25 8.70 -7.71
N PRO A 220 3.60 8.49 -6.56
CA PRO A 220 3.37 9.53 -5.56
C PRO A 220 4.63 10.15 -4.94
N LEU A 221 5.78 9.47 -4.95
CA LEU A 221 7.00 9.92 -4.28
C LEU A 221 7.95 10.70 -5.21
N SER A 222 7.90 10.45 -6.51
CA SER A 222 8.83 11.01 -7.51
C SER A 222 8.19 11.87 -8.59
N ALA A 223 6.89 11.68 -8.90
CA ALA A 223 6.23 12.49 -9.92
C ALA A 223 5.59 13.75 -9.33
N THR A 224 5.91 14.89 -9.94
CA THR A 224 5.29 16.20 -9.67
C THR A 224 4.75 16.77 -10.98
N PRO A 225 3.62 17.50 -10.97
CA PRO A 225 2.79 17.86 -9.82
C PRO A 225 1.91 16.70 -9.27
N PRO A 226 1.30 16.86 -8.07
CA PRO A 226 0.33 15.91 -7.54
C PRO A 226 -0.87 15.71 -8.49
N PRO A 227 -1.52 14.53 -8.48
CA PRO A 227 -2.57 14.19 -9.44
C PRO A 227 -3.86 14.99 -9.23
N ALA A 228 -4.80 14.91 -10.17
CA ALA A 228 -6.16 15.40 -9.96
C ALA A 228 -6.84 14.78 -8.74
N THR A 229 -7.70 15.53 -8.07
CA THR A 229 -8.59 15.01 -7.02
C THR A 229 -9.65 14.09 -7.65
N GLY A 230 -9.99 12.98 -7.01
CA GLY A 230 -11.09 12.11 -7.43
C GLY A 230 -10.72 10.95 -8.37
N LEU A 231 -9.44 10.73 -8.69
CA LEU A 231 -9.00 9.57 -9.48
C LEU A 231 -9.16 8.24 -8.71
N ASP A 232 -9.30 8.31 -7.39
CA ASP A 232 -9.63 7.22 -6.47
C ASP A 232 -11.07 6.69 -6.63
N ARG A 233 -11.95 7.45 -7.30
CA ARG A 233 -13.34 7.08 -7.55
C ARG A 233 -13.44 5.97 -8.60
N PRO A 234 -14.41 5.03 -8.47
CA PRO A 234 -14.62 3.98 -9.47
C PRO A 234 -14.79 4.57 -10.87
N VAL A 235 -14.22 3.89 -11.86
CA VAL A 235 -14.30 4.24 -13.28
C VAL A 235 -15.24 3.25 -13.98
N PRO A 236 -16.04 3.66 -14.98
CA PRO A 236 -16.79 2.75 -15.84
C PRO A 236 -15.89 1.72 -16.54
N ALA A 237 -16.48 0.66 -17.08
CA ALA A 237 -15.74 -0.35 -17.83
C ALA A 237 -15.06 0.28 -19.07
N PRO A 238 -13.85 -0.16 -19.47
CA PRO A 238 -13.16 0.37 -20.65
C PRO A 238 -14.03 0.39 -21.91
N GLU A 239 -14.81 -0.67 -22.11
CA GLU A 239 -15.73 -0.87 -23.23
C GLU A 239 -16.78 0.25 -23.30
N GLN A 240 -17.37 0.62 -22.16
CA GLN A 240 -18.40 1.66 -22.10
C GLN A 240 -17.87 3.04 -22.54
N ILE A 241 -16.60 3.33 -22.23
CA ILE A 241 -15.96 4.60 -22.59
C ILE A 241 -15.57 4.59 -24.07
N VAL A 242 -15.00 3.49 -24.56
CA VAL A 242 -14.71 3.24 -25.98
C VAL A 242 -15.97 3.37 -26.83
N ASP A 243 -17.06 2.70 -26.45
CA ASP A 243 -18.31 2.69 -27.20
C ASP A 243 -19.00 4.05 -27.19
N ARG A 244 -18.96 4.79 -26.07
CA ARG A 244 -19.47 6.17 -26.00
C ARG A 244 -18.72 7.10 -26.94
N LEU A 245 -17.38 7.03 -26.98
CA LEU A 245 -16.57 7.85 -27.89
C LEU A 245 -16.81 7.50 -29.36
N ARG A 246 -16.89 6.21 -29.71
CA ARG A 246 -17.23 5.75 -31.06
C ARG A 246 -18.66 6.14 -31.47
N ALA A 247 -19.62 6.14 -30.54
CA ALA A 247 -20.97 6.59 -30.80
C ALA A 247 -21.04 8.09 -31.10
N LEU A 248 -20.27 8.93 -30.38
CA LEU A 248 -20.14 10.35 -30.66
C LEU A 248 -19.49 10.62 -32.04
N ALA A 249 -18.49 9.83 -32.45
CA ALA A 249 -17.91 9.92 -33.79
C ALA A 249 -18.95 9.64 -34.89
N ARG A 250 -19.68 8.52 -34.80
CA ARG A 250 -20.75 8.19 -35.76
C ARG A 250 -21.89 9.20 -35.79
N ALA A 251 -22.26 9.78 -34.64
CA ALA A 251 -23.28 10.83 -34.56
C ALA A 251 -22.84 12.11 -35.29
N TYR A 252 -21.57 12.47 -35.19
CA TYR A 252 -20.98 13.61 -35.91
C TYR A 252 -20.88 13.34 -37.42
N GLU A 253 -20.39 12.16 -37.82
CA GLU A 253 -20.33 11.72 -39.23
C GLU A 253 -21.72 11.71 -39.88
N GLY A 254 -22.73 11.20 -39.16
CA GLY A 254 -24.14 11.23 -39.53
C GLY A 254 -24.81 12.61 -39.43
N ARG A 255 -24.07 13.65 -39.03
CA ARG A 255 -24.53 15.04 -38.86
C ARG A 255 -25.71 15.22 -37.90
N THR A 256 -25.91 14.30 -36.96
CA THR A 256 -26.94 14.42 -35.92
C THR A 256 -26.52 15.33 -34.77
N ILE A 257 -25.22 15.64 -34.67
CA ILE A 257 -24.63 16.63 -33.76
C ILE A 257 -23.61 17.49 -34.50
N SER A 258 -23.40 18.72 -34.03
CA SER A 258 -22.36 19.63 -34.52
C SER A 258 -20.96 19.25 -34.01
N ALA A 259 -19.92 19.77 -34.66
CA ALA A 259 -18.54 19.62 -34.21
C ALA A 259 -18.31 20.18 -32.79
N ALA A 260 -19.00 21.27 -32.43
CA ALA A 260 -18.89 21.89 -31.12
C ALA A 260 -19.49 21.01 -30.01
N GLU A 261 -20.67 20.41 -30.26
CA GLU A 261 -21.31 19.47 -29.33
C GLU A 261 -20.49 18.19 -29.17
N GLN A 262 -19.98 17.62 -30.27
CA GLN A 262 -19.09 16.46 -30.23
C GLN A 262 -17.83 16.75 -29.40
N ALA A 263 -17.19 17.90 -29.63
CA ALA A 263 -16.00 18.32 -28.89
C ALA A 263 -16.28 18.53 -27.39
N ALA A 264 -17.43 19.11 -27.04
CA ALA A 264 -17.86 19.30 -25.65
C ALA A 264 -18.09 17.96 -24.92
N GLU A 265 -18.90 17.07 -25.51
CA GLU A 265 -19.16 15.73 -24.99
C GLU A 265 -17.87 14.91 -24.80
N ARG A 266 -17.01 14.87 -25.83
CA ARG A 266 -15.71 14.20 -25.79
C ARG A 266 -14.81 14.77 -24.70
N THR A 267 -14.79 16.10 -24.54
CA THR A 267 -14.02 16.76 -23.47
C THR A 267 -14.53 16.35 -22.09
N ILE A 268 -15.85 16.34 -21.87
CA ILE A 268 -16.45 15.92 -20.59
C ILE A 268 -16.04 14.48 -20.24
N ILE A 269 -16.11 13.56 -21.20
CA ILE A 269 -15.69 12.16 -21.01
C ILE A 269 -14.22 12.09 -20.59
N LEU A 270 -13.32 12.72 -21.35
CA LEU A 270 -11.88 12.64 -21.11
C LEU A 270 -11.46 13.37 -19.82
N GLU A 271 -12.07 14.51 -19.47
CA GLU A 271 -11.84 15.19 -18.20
C GLU A 271 -12.36 14.38 -17.00
N SER A 272 -13.45 13.62 -17.17
CA SER A 272 -13.96 12.71 -16.12
C SER A 272 -13.08 11.46 -15.92
N LEU A 273 -12.35 11.05 -16.96
CA LEU A 273 -11.42 9.92 -16.94
C LEU A 273 -10.07 10.31 -16.32
N LEU A 274 -9.36 11.23 -16.97
CA LEU A 274 -8.02 11.72 -16.62
C LEU A 274 -7.87 13.16 -17.18
N PRO A 275 -8.06 14.20 -16.36
CA PRO A 275 -8.11 15.59 -16.82
C PRO A 275 -6.75 16.10 -17.31
N ALA A 276 -6.74 16.80 -18.45
CA ALA A 276 -5.50 17.32 -19.05
C ALA A 276 -4.91 18.46 -18.22
N GLN A 277 -5.77 19.28 -17.60
CA GLN A 277 -5.38 20.41 -16.76
C GLN A 277 -6.14 20.36 -15.43
N PRO A 278 -5.67 19.57 -14.45
CA PRO A 278 -6.32 19.43 -13.15
C PRO A 278 -6.45 20.78 -12.41
N ARG A 279 -7.68 21.31 -12.34
CA ARG A 279 -8.01 22.54 -11.58
C ARG A 279 -7.84 22.33 -10.08
N ASN A 280 -8.26 21.16 -9.60
CA ASN A 280 -8.09 20.71 -8.22
C ASN A 280 -7.15 19.50 -8.20
N ARG A 281 -6.07 19.60 -7.42
CA ARG A 281 -5.09 18.52 -7.24
C ARG A 281 -5.22 17.92 -5.85
N ALA A 282 -5.04 16.61 -5.76
CA ALA A 282 -4.97 15.91 -4.49
C ALA A 282 -3.74 16.39 -3.70
N MET A 283 -3.81 16.30 -2.37
CA MET A 283 -2.61 16.47 -1.55
C MET A 283 -1.59 15.38 -1.93
N ALA A 284 -0.31 15.74 -1.98
CA ALA A 284 0.75 14.78 -2.24
C ALA A 284 0.65 13.63 -1.22
N ILE A 285 0.60 12.39 -1.73
CA ILE A 285 0.49 11.20 -0.89
C ILE A 285 1.75 11.13 -0.03
N GLN A 286 1.56 10.98 1.28
CA GLN A 286 2.66 10.99 2.24
C GLN A 286 3.54 9.75 2.05
N ALA A 287 4.84 9.91 2.33
CA ALA A 287 5.81 8.82 2.37
C ALA A 287 5.32 7.64 3.24
N PRO A 288 5.77 6.40 2.96
CA PRO A 288 5.42 5.23 3.78
C PRO A 288 5.73 5.49 5.26
N LYS A 289 4.84 5.03 6.14
CA LYS A 289 4.92 5.27 7.59
C LYS A 289 5.63 4.15 8.34
N SER A 290 5.72 2.97 7.72
CA SER A 290 6.40 1.79 8.23
C SER A 290 7.22 1.11 7.13
N LEU A 291 8.13 0.21 7.52
CA LEU A 291 8.87 -0.64 6.57
C LEU A 291 7.94 -1.60 5.82
N LEU A 292 6.80 -1.99 6.42
CA LEU A 292 5.78 -2.81 5.75
C LEU A 292 5.07 -2.00 4.65
N ASP A 293 4.71 -0.73 4.91
CA ASP A 293 4.15 0.16 3.87
C ASP A 293 5.16 0.38 2.73
N ALA A 294 6.46 0.47 3.06
CA ALA A 294 7.51 0.63 2.07
C ALA A 294 7.65 -0.62 1.18
N ALA A 295 7.61 -1.83 1.75
CA ALA A 295 7.60 -3.08 0.99
C ALA A 295 6.33 -3.20 0.12
N ALA A 296 5.16 -2.85 0.67
CA ALA A 296 3.90 -2.83 -0.06
C ALA A 296 3.92 -1.84 -1.23
N ALA A 297 4.55 -0.68 -1.07
CA ALA A 297 4.77 0.30 -2.14
C ALA A 297 5.77 -0.21 -3.20
N ALA A 298 6.85 -0.90 -2.83
CA ALA A 298 7.80 -1.47 -3.78
C ALA A 298 7.11 -2.47 -4.72
N GLY A 299 6.33 -3.40 -4.16
CA GLY A 299 5.52 -4.34 -4.94
C GLY A 299 4.38 -3.67 -5.74
N ARG A 300 3.95 -2.45 -5.39
CA ARG A 300 3.03 -1.65 -6.22
C ARG A 300 3.74 -1.20 -7.49
N ILE A 301 4.95 -0.64 -7.35
CA ILE A 301 5.76 -0.12 -8.47
C ILE A 301 6.11 -1.25 -9.46
N GLU A 302 6.46 -2.43 -8.97
CA GLU A 302 6.77 -3.59 -9.83
C GLU A 302 5.56 -4.06 -10.65
N ARG A 303 4.36 -4.13 -10.04
CA ARG A 303 3.12 -4.37 -10.78
C ARG A 303 2.86 -3.27 -11.81
N LEU A 304 3.02 -1.99 -11.46
CA LEU A 304 2.82 -0.89 -12.41
C LEU A 304 3.76 -0.97 -13.63
N ARG A 305 5.01 -1.43 -13.49
CA ARG A 305 5.87 -1.74 -14.65
C ARG A 305 5.34 -2.96 -15.41
N GLY A 306 4.98 -4.05 -14.73
CA GLY A 306 4.47 -5.28 -15.37
C GLY A 306 3.22 -5.08 -16.22
N PHE A 307 2.42 -4.04 -15.95
CA PHE A 307 1.26 -3.64 -16.76
C PHE A 307 1.55 -2.57 -17.81
N ASN A 308 2.82 -2.20 -18.02
CA ASN A 308 3.28 -1.13 -18.91
C ASN A 308 2.56 0.21 -18.64
N LEU A 309 2.33 0.53 -17.37
CA LEU A 309 1.75 1.81 -16.93
C LEU A 309 2.82 2.85 -16.62
N ILE A 310 4.03 2.42 -16.26
CA ILE A 310 5.18 3.27 -15.96
C ILE A 310 6.42 2.78 -16.71
N THR A 311 7.30 3.69 -17.10
CA THR A 311 8.54 3.37 -17.82
C THR A 311 9.62 2.82 -16.89
N ALA A 312 10.72 2.33 -17.48
CA ALA A 312 11.85 1.82 -16.70
C ALA A 312 12.46 2.89 -15.77
N ASP A 313 12.66 4.11 -16.28
CA ASP A 313 13.24 5.23 -15.54
C ASP A 313 12.27 5.81 -14.50
N GLU A 314 10.97 5.78 -14.80
CA GLU A 314 9.92 6.17 -13.87
C GLU A 314 9.88 5.23 -12.65
N GLN A 315 9.96 3.91 -12.87
CA GLN A 315 10.14 2.97 -11.77
C GLN A 315 11.42 3.25 -10.98
N MET A 316 12.54 3.52 -11.64
CA MET A 316 13.81 3.78 -10.96
C MET A 316 13.71 5.01 -10.03
N ARG A 317 13.19 6.14 -10.53
CA ARG A 317 12.99 7.36 -9.72
C ARG A 317 12.06 7.14 -8.53
N GLU A 318 10.98 6.38 -8.70
CA GLU A 318 10.06 6.07 -7.61
C GLU A 318 10.66 5.10 -6.58
N ARG A 319 11.43 4.09 -7.01
CA ARG A 319 12.18 3.20 -6.12
C ARG A 319 13.23 3.97 -5.33
N ASP A 320 13.99 4.86 -5.96
CA ASP A 320 14.98 5.71 -5.29
C ASP A 320 14.34 6.62 -4.23
N ALA A 321 13.17 7.20 -4.53
CA ALA A 321 12.42 8.03 -3.59
C ALA A 321 11.86 7.20 -2.43
N LEU A 322 11.36 5.99 -2.74
CA LEU A 322 10.88 5.03 -1.75
C LEU A 322 12.00 4.51 -0.84
N GLU A 323 13.19 4.24 -1.38
CA GLU A 323 14.34 3.78 -0.61
C GLU A 323 14.79 4.88 0.36
N LYS A 324 14.92 6.12 -0.11
CA LYS A 324 15.24 7.29 0.73
C LYS A 324 14.22 7.48 1.86
N ALA A 325 12.94 7.22 1.62
CA ALA A 325 11.91 7.20 2.65
C ALA A 325 12.02 5.99 3.60
N SER A 326 12.36 4.80 3.12
CA SER A 326 12.54 3.62 3.97
C SER A 326 13.78 3.71 4.86
N GLN A 327 14.87 4.32 4.38
CA GLN A 327 16.10 4.55 5.15
C GLN A 327 15.86 5.47 6.36
N THR A 328 14.97 6.48 6.24
CA THR A 328 14.61 7.34 7.38
C THR A 328 13.74 6.61 8.42
N LEU A 329 13.00 5.57 8.02
CA LEU A 329 12.26 4.69 8.94
C LEU A 329 13.19 3.68 9.62
N ALA A 330 14.09 3.05 8.86
CA ALA A 330 15.04 2.06 9.38
C ALA A 330 16.03 2.65 10.39
N GLY A 331 16.50 3.89 10.16
CA GLY A 331 17.38 4.61 11.09
C GLY A 331 16.75 4.97 12.44
N ALA A 332 15.47 4.67 12.66
CA ALA A 332 14.72 4.99 13.87
C ALA A 332 14.46 3.80 14.82
N SER A 333 15.00 2.60 14.55
CA SER A 333 14.83 1.41 15.40
C SER A 333 16.16 0.72 15.73
N PRO A 334 16.54 0.61 17.03
CA PRO A 334 17.68 -0.19 17.45
C PRO A 334 17.27 -1.61 17.88
N ALA A 335 17.97 -2.63 17.38
CA ALA A 335 17.92 -3.99 17.92
C ALA A 335 19.34 -4.58 17.96
N PRO A 336 19.80 -5.16 19.08
CA PRO A 336 21.13 -5.75 19.18
C PRO A 336 21.14 -7.20 18.70
N SER A 337 22.27 -7.66 18.13
CA SER A 337 22.49 -9.08 17.82
C SER A 337 23.79 -9.57 18.48
N MET A 338 23.79 -10.84 18.89
CA MET A 338 24.79 -11.51 19.72
C MET A 338 25.55 -12.58 18.92
N ALA A 339 26.73 -12.96 19.44
CA ALA A 339 27.65 -13.99 18.93
C ALA A 339 28.33 -13.67 17.57
N GLY A 340 29.56 -14.15 17.28
CA GLY A 340 30.49 -14.95 18.09
C GLY A 340 31.91 -14.94 17.47
N ALA A 341 32.88 -15.59 18.13
CA ALA A 341 34.23 -15.86 17.59
C ALA A 341 34.26 -17.24 16.89
N PRO A 342 35.28 -17.58 16.05
CA PRO A 342 36.56 -18.05 16.60
C PRO A 342 37.88 -17.79 15.79
N THR A 343 38.96 -18.09 16.52
CA THR A 343 40.42 -18.34 16.35
C THR A 343 41.05 -18.88 15.04
N ALA A 344 42.29 -18.40 14.71
CA ALA A 344 43.53 -19.12 14.24
C ALA A 344 44.46 -18.15 13.43
N LEU A 345 45.76 -17.91 13.68
CA LEU A 345 47.01 -18.73 13.71
C LEU A 345 47.41 -19.32 12.31
N ALA A 346 48.64 -19.23 11.76
CA ALA A 346 49.89 -18.51 12.11
C ALA A 346 50.94 -18.48 10.93
N GLY A 347 51.95 -17.60 10.99
CA GLY A 347 53.30 -17.67 10.32
C GLY A 347 53.56 -16.58 9.25
N ALA A 348 54.49 -15.60 9.32
CA ALA A 348 55.95 -15.49 9.66
C ALA A 348 56.89 -15.98 8.53
N GLY A 349 57.88 -15.23 7.99
CA GLY A 349 58.37 -13.83 8.15
C GLY A 349 58.81 -13.25 6.77
N SER A 350 59.55 -12.14 6.58
CA SER A 350 60.32 -11.25 7.47
C SER A 350 60.40 -9.79 6.94
N GLN A 351 60.32 -8.83 7.88
CA GLN A 351 61.11 -7.57 8.08
C GLN A 351 61.99 -7.02 6.92
N LYS A 352 62.21 -5.71 6.70
CA LYS A 352 61.98 -4.41 7.41
C LYS A 352 62.23 -3.29 6.34
N ALA A 353 61.92 -1.98 6.45
CA ALA A 353 61.24 -1.04 7.37
C ALA A 353 60.68 0.11 6.46
N SER A 354 60.20 1.31 6.85
CA SER A 354 59.99 2.03 8.13
C SER A 354 58.76 2.94 7.91
N GLY A 355 57.72 2.91 8.76
CA GLY A 355 57.44 3.98 9.75
C GLY A 355 56.71 5.20 9.14
N THR A 356 55.46 5.58 9.47
CA THR A 356 54.73 5.42 10.75
C THR A 356 53.20 5.27 10.51
N THR A 357 52.51 4.67 11.48
CA THR A 357 51.21 3.99 11.36
C THR A 357 49.95 4.86 11.46
N ALA A 358 48.94 4.51 10.67
CA ALA A 358 47.54 4.66 11.07
C ALA A 358 47.10 3.47 11.95
N PRO A 359 46.22 3.66 12.95
CA PRO A 359 45.46 2.58 13.56
C PRO A 359 43.96 2.69 13.29
N ALA A 360 43.36 1.62 12.79
CA ALA A 360 41.92 1.41 12.91
C ALA A 360 41.60 0.94 14.33
N ALA A 361 40.54 1.48 14.95
CA ALA A 361 40.07 1.06 16.27
C ALA A 361 38.54 0.92 16.31
N LYS A 362 38.06 -0.20 16.85
CA LYS A 362 36.65 -0.35 17.24
C LYS A 362 36.36 0.50 18.48
N GLY A 363 35.24 1.21 18.44
CA GLY A 363 34.34 1.41 19.59
C GLY A 363 34.88 2.10 20.85
N LYS A 364 34.59 3.41 20.97
CA LYS A 364 33.83 4.00 22.09
C LYS A 364 33.49 5.45 21.75
N GLY A 365 32.46 6.00 22.40
CA GLY A 365 31.85 7.27 21.99
C GLY A 365 32.75 8.49 22.14
N ALA A 366 32.81 9.30 21.08
CA ALA A 366 33.06 10.73 21.13
C ALA A 366 31.88 11.39 20.38
N ALA A 367 31.04 12.25 20.96
CA ALA A 367 31.35 13.31 21.92
C ALA A 367 32.53 14.16 21.45
N THR A 368 32.35 14.85 20.33
CA THR A 368 33.14 16.03 19.95
C THR A 368 32.96 17.14 20.99
N LYS A 369 33.66 17.00 22.12
CA LYS A 369 34.09 18.15 22.92
C LYS A 369 35.12 18.92 22.08
N GLY A 370 35.07 20.24 21.96
CA GLY A 370 34.02 21.16 22.38
C GLY A 370 34.41 22.57 21.97
N GLY A 371 33.45 23.41 21.56
CA GLY A 371 33.73 24.74 21.04
C GLY A 371 32.58 25.71 21.31
N LYS A 372 32.52 26.22 22.55
CA LYS A 372 31.80 27.41 23.07
C LYS A 372 30.36 27.72 22.60
N GLY A 373 29.71 26.89 21.80
CA GLY A 373 28.38 27.16 21.28
C GLY A 373 27.34 27.17 22.40
N ARG A 374 26.58 28.26 22.49
CA ARG A 374 25.47 28.42 23.43
C ARG A 374 24.37 27.40 23.08
N PRO A 375 23.70 26.77 24.07
CA PRO A 375 22.61 25.83 23.80
C PRO A 375 21.53 26.47 22.93
N ALA A 376 20.98 25.71 21.99
CA ALA A 376 20.01 26.18 21.02
C ALA A 376 19.15 25.02 20.51
N VAL A 377 18.19 25.33 19.65
CA VAL A 377 17.40 24.33 18.92
C VAL A 377 17.49 24.55 17.41
N HIS A 378 17.59 23.48 16.64
CA HIS A 378 17.56 23.46 15.18
C HIS A 378 16.13 23.16 14.72
N LEU A 379 15.51 24.09 13.99
CA LEU A 379 14.07 24.09 13.68
C LEU A 379 13.72 23.70 12.24
N ALA A 380 14.66 23.84 11.30
CA ALA A 380 14.52 23.40 9.92
C ALA A 380 15.88 23.48 9.17
N SER A 381 16.00 22.72 8.07
CA SER A 381 17.14 22.78 7.14
C SER A 381 16.64 23.08 5.73
N PHE A 382 17.16 24.13 5.11
CA PHE A 382 16.74 24.62 3.80
C PHE A 382 17.86 24.52 2.75
N LYS A 383 17.51 24.54 1.46
CA LYS A 383 18.50 24.55 0.36
C LYS A 383 19.12 25.93 0.11
N SER A 384 18.51 27.02 0.61
CA SER A 384 19.03 28.38 0.51
C SER A 384 18.88 29.11 1.84
N ARG A 385 19.63 30.21 2.03
CA ARG A 385 19.57 31.02 3.25
C ARG A 385 18.28 31.82 3.31
N GLU A 386 17.89 32.38 2.17
CA GLU A 386 16.74 33.26 1.96
C GLU A 386 15.43 32.54 2.29
N GLN A 387 15.35 31.23 2.04
CA GLN A 387 14.20 30.42 2.45
C GLN A 387 14.11 30.27 3.97
N ALA A 388 15.24 30.12 4.66
CA ALA A 388 15.29 30.03 6.12
C ALA A 388 14.82 31.34 6.77
N ASP A 389 15.24 32.48 6.21
CA ASP A 389 14.83 33.81 6.67
C ASP A 389 13.33 34.07 6.41
N LYS A 390 12.78 33.60 5.28
CA LYS A 390 11.35 33.72 4.92
C LYS A 390 10.42 32.86 5.79
N ASP A 391 10.82 31.64 6.14
CA ASP A 391 9.97 30.71 6.89
C ASP A 391 9.99 30.97 8.41
N TRP A 392 11.01 31.66 8.93
CA TRP A 392 11.15 31.95 10.35
C TRP A 392 9.97 32.71 10.98
N PRO A 393 9.42 33.80 10.41
CA PRO A 393 8.23 34.47 10.96
C PRO A 393 7.03 33.52 11.10
N GLY A 394 6.81 32.63 10.12
CA GLY A 394 5.73 31.64 10.15
C GLY A 394 5.92 30.56 11.22
N ILE A 395 7.17 30.11 11.43
CA ILE A 395 7.54 29.18 12.51
C ILE A 395 7.35 29.84 13.88
N ARG A 396 7.78 31.10 14.03
CA ARG A 396 7.69 31.86 15.28
C ARG A 396 6.23 32.21 15.65
N ALA A 397 5.40 32.57 14.68
CA ALA A 397 3.97 32.88 14.89
C ALA A 397 3.17 31.67 15.43
N LYS A 398 3.52 30.45 15.00
CA LYS A 398 2.85 29.21 15.45
C LYS A 398 3.37 28.70 16.80
N ASN A 399 4.51 29.22 17.27
CA ASN A 399 5.24 28.72 18.43
C ASN A 399 5.69 29.88 19.31
N PRO A 400 4.83 30.44 20.19
CA PRO A 400 5.15 31.59 21.05
C PRO A 400 6.35 31.36 21.97
N GLU A 401 6.67 30.09 22.29
CA GLU A 401 7.91 29.68 22.98
C GLU A 401 9.18 30.26 22.30
N LEU A 402 9.16 30.42 20.97
CA LEU A 402 10.25 30.93 20.16
C LEU A 402 10.31 32.46 20.08
N ALA A 403 9.30 33.18 20.58
CA ALA A 403 9.21 34.64 20.43
C ALA A 403 10.35 35.39 21.14
N LYS A 404 10.93 34.81 22.19
CA LYS A 404 12.03 35.37 22.97
C LYS A 404 13.42 34.91 22.52
N LEU A 405 13.50 34.12 21.44
CA LEU A 405 14.76 33.56 20.92
C LEU A 405 15.18 34.26 19.63
N SER A 406 16.48 34.47 19.46
CA SER A 406 17.06 34.98 18.22
C SER A 406 17.26 33.85 17.21
N MET A 407 17.16 34.22 15.94
CA MET A 407 17.41 33.33 14.80
C MET A 407 18.89 33.37 14.42
N GLN A 408 19.49 32.20 14.15
CA GLN A 408 20.76 32.09 13.43
C GLN A 408 20.63 31.04 12.32
N VAL A 409 20.99 31.41 11.09
CA VAL A 409 21.07 30.46 9.98
C VAL A 409 22.54 30.08 9.77
N SER A 410 22.84 28.78 9.80
CA SER A 410 24.20 28.26 9.66
C SER A 410 24.33 27.35 8.44
N ARG A 411 25.33 27.59 7.59
CA ARG A 411 25.66 26.72 6.45
C ARG A 411 26.28 25.43 6.97
N VAL A 412 25.79 24.29 6.49
CA VAL A 412 26.34 22.95 6.77
C VAL A 412 26.38 22.16 5.48
N ASP A 413 27.58 21.74 5.08
CA ASP A 413 27.79 20.87 3.94
C ASP A 413 27.67 19.40 4.38
N LEU A 414 26.60 18.74 3.95
CA LEU A 414 26.32 17.34 4.29
C LEU A 414 26.97 16.45 3.23
N LYS A 415 27.98 15.68 3.63
CA LYS A 415 28.75 14.79 2.74
C LYS A 415 27.79 13.84 1.98
N GLY A 416 27.78 13.93 0.65
CA GLY A 416 26.89 13.17 -0.22
C GLY A 416 25.44 13.67 -0.34
N LYS A 417 25.06 14.77 0.34
CA LYS A 417 23.71 15.37 0.29
C LYS A 417 23.72 16.85 -0.16
N GLY A 418 24.87 17.52 -0.12
CA GLY A 418 25.05 18.91 -0.57
C GLY A 418 24.95 19.95 0.54
N THR A 419 24.98 21.22 0.16
CA THR A 419 24.92 22.36 1.07
C THR A 419 23.50 22.59 1.59
N TYR A 420 23.34 22.72 2.91
CA TYR A 420 22.10 23.11 3.56
C TYR A 420 22.30 24.27 4.53
N TRP A 421 21.23 25.04 4.74
CA TRP A 421 21.16 26.16 5.67
C TRP A 421 20.27 25.77 6.86
N ARG A 422 20.87 25.55 8.02
CA ARG A 422 20.19 25.16 9.26
C ARG A 422 19.69 26.39 10.00
N LEU A 423 18.38 26.50 10.12
CA LEU A 423 17.67 27.49 10.94
C LEU A 423 17.74 27.07 12.41
N LYS A 424 18.44 27.84 13.24
CA LYS A 424 18.56 27.64 14.69
C LYS A 424 17.87 28.78 15.45
N ALA A 425 17.33 28.47 16.63
CA ALA A 425 16.80 29.45 17.59
C ALA A 425 17.42 29.26 18.98
N GLY A 426 17.79 30.38 19.61
CA GLY A 426 18.49 30.41 20.90
C GLY A 426 18.88 31.85 21.28
N PRO A 427 19.88 32.06 22.16
CA PRO A 427 20.49 31.04 23.03
C PRO A 427 19.50 30.59 24.12
N LEU A 428 19.74 29.40 24.65
CA LEU A 428 18.96 28.77 25.72
C LEU A 428 19.84 28.53 26.95
N ALA A 429 19.23 28.58 28.14
CA ALA A 429 19.95 28.52 29.41
C ALA A 429 20.72 27.20 29.65
N SER A 430 20.29 26.09 29.05
CA SER A 430 20.96 24.79 29.18
C SER A 430 20.57 23.82 28.05
N ALA A 431 21.33 22.73 27.91
CA ALA A 431 20.97 21.62 27.03
C ALA A 431 19.62 20.97 27.41
N LYS A 432 19.28 20.95 28.72
CA LYS A 432 17.96 20.49 29.17
C LYS A 432 16.84 21.42 28.71
N ALA A 433 17.04 22.74 28.78
CA ALA A 433 16.06 23.71 28.25
C ALA A 433 15.84 23.53 26.74
N ALA A 434 16.88 23.20 25.97
CA ALA A 434 16.74 22.85 24.55
C ALA A 434 15.95 21.56 24.31
N ALA A 435 16.17 20.52 25.12
CA ALA A 435 15.42 19.27 25.04
C ALA A 435 13.93 19.46 25.41
N ASP A 436 13.65 20.19 26.49
CA ASP A 436 12.29 20.49 26.95
C ASP A 436 11.54 21.35 25.93
N LEU A 437 12.19 22.38 25.37
CA LEU A 437 11.64 23.18 24.27
C LEU A 437 11.32 22.33 23.04
N CYS A 438 12.23 21.44 22.62
CA CYS A 438 11.96 20.52 21.52
C CYS A 438 10.80 19.56 21.80
N LYS A 439 10.57 19.14 23.05
CA LYS A 439 9.40 18.35 23.41
C LYS A 439 8.10 19.13 23.16
N THR A 440 8.03 20.38 23.59
CA THR A 440 6.88 21.28 23.37
C THR A 440 6.63 21.53 21.88
N LEU A 441 7.68 21.77 21.09
CA LEU A 441 7.56 22.03 19.65
C LEU A 441 7.14 20.77 18.88
N LYS A 442 7.72 19.60 19.18
CA LYS A 442 7.33 18.31 18.57
C LYS A 442 5.87 17.97 18.86
N ALA A 443 5.36 18.27 20.06
CA ALA A 443 3.94 18.09 20.39
C ALA A 443 3.00 18.92 19.49
N ARG A 444 3.45 20.07 18.98
CA ARG A 444 2.72 20.90 17.99
C ARG A 444 3.07 20.57 16.53
N ARG A 445 3.74 19.43 16.29
CA ARG A 445 4.24 18.97 14.98
C ARG A 445 5.27 19.91 14.33
N GLN A 446 5.92 20.78 15.10
CA GLN A 446 7.08 21.56 14.66
C GLN A 446 8.36 20.72 14.82
N TYR A 447 9.17 20.60 13.77
CA TYR A 447 10.48 19.97 13.88
C TYR A 447 11.40 20.81 14.78
N CYS A 448 12.18 20.11 15.61
CA CYS A 448 13.13 20.67 16.54
C CYS A 448 14.15 19.59 16.90
N ASP A 449 15.45 19.86 16.88
CA ASP A 449 16.43 19.03 17.59
C ASP A 449 17.42 19.90 18.37
N ALA A 450 17.99 19.36 19.45
CA ALA A 450 18.96 20.07 20.27
C ALA A 450 20.21 20.41 19.44
N ALA A 451 20.66 21.65 19.53
CA ALA A 451 21.76 22.20 18.75
C ALA A 451 22.58 23.19 19.59
N THR A 452 23.60 23.76 18.97
CA THR A 452 24.36 24.89 19.51
C THR A 452 24.39 26.04 18.51
N MET A 453 24.35 27.26 19.03
CA MET A 453 24.53 28.52 18.30
C MET A 453 25.85 29.16 18.72
N ASP A 454 26.47 29.89 17.81
CA ASP A 454 27.85 30.38 17.99
C ASP A 454 27.92 31.67 18.83
#